data_AF-A0A942DSC2-F1
#
_entry.id   AF-A0A942DSC2-F1
#
_cell.length_a   1.000
_cell.length_b   1.000
_cell.length_c   1.000
_cell.angle_alpha   90.00
_cell.angle_beta   90.00
_cell.angle_gamma   90.00
#
_symmetry.space_group_name_H-M   'P 1'
#
loop_
_entity.id
_entity.type
_entity.pdbx_description
1 polymer ?
#
loop_
_entity_poly.entity_id
_entity_poly.type
_entity_poly.pdbx_seq_one_letter_code
_entity_poly.pdbx_strand_id
1 'polypeptide(L)'
;MRVKINIETLNSPAFFGFLYLLLIPIFACIFSYLPKYSFHHTTIQFEKSVFDARNTARDATLAAIQSSLSERLDGKILEVDGFTMNPKELYLQDFDCEGSSCKFMLIANFRRSPQYHIPLALEVDMFTPPITPETRFEEFNPGGSNLRQVSVIPWPQNSLLQIAERAPKVNLQILLNEKTDPQLGTVFEIDNKIEYKIRDYKYAKAGFPSEIQNSFLRMLYFSASNVTLGLGDILPITDLSRFLVLTETISGMILIGLFFNSLTTKKD
;
A
#
# COMPACT_ATOMS: atom_id res chain seq x y z
N MET A 1 -0.50 23.13 51.00
CA MET A 1 -1.23 24.06 50.10
C MET A 1 -2.60 23.43 49.80
N ARG A 2 -3.71 23.96 50.35
CA ARG A 2 -5.07 23.44 50.07
C ARG A 2 -5.66 24.27 48.93
N VAL A 3 -5.85 23.66 47.75
CA VAL A 3 -6.57 24.30 46.64
C VAL A 3 -8.04 24.34 47.02
N LYS A 4 -8.59 25.54 47.30
CA LYS A 4 -10.04 25.73 47.47
C LYS A 4 -10.68 25.70 46.08
N ILE A 5 -11.32 24.60 45.72
CA ILE A 5 -12.11 24.51 44.48
C ILE A 5 -13.43 25.25 44.74
N ASN A 6 -13.72 26.29 43.96
CA ASN A 6 -14.97 27.03 44.09
C ASN A 6 -16.11 26.20 43.44
N ILE A 7 -17.10 25.79 44.22
CA ILE A 7 -18.22 24.97 43.75
C ILE A 7 -19.02 25.69 42.66
N GLU A 8 -19.04 27.02 42.67
CA GLU A 8 -19.70 27.82 41.63
C GLU A 8 -19.06 27.63 40.25
N THR A 9 -17.75 27.40 40.18
CA THR A 9 -17.06 27.18 38.90
C THR A 9 -17.38 25.83 38.26
N LEU A 10 -17.72 24.82 39.07
CA LEU A 10 -18.08 23.46 38.63
C LEU A 10 -19.42 23.43 37.88
N ASN A 11 -20.33 24.38 38.17
CA ASN A 11 -21.63 24.45 37.51
C ASN A 11 -21.65 25.42 36.32
N SER A 12 -20.51 25.97 35.92
CA SER A 12 -20.48 26.87 34.76
C SER A 12 -20.62 26.08 33.45
N PRO A 13 -21.46 26.52 32.49
CA PRO A 13 -21.52 25.88 31.17
C PRO A 13 -20.18 25.82 30.45
N ALA A 14 -19.36 26.86 30.62
CA ALA A 14 -18.02 26.90 30.06
C ALA A 14 -17.15 25.71 30.53
N PHE A 15 -17.30 25.30 31.79
CA PHE A 15 -16.56 24.16 32.34
C PHE A 15 -16.92 22.84 31.64
N PHE A 16 -18.22 22.52 31.52
CA PHE A 16 -18.65 21.29 30.84
C PHE A 16 -18.32 21.30 29.34
N GLY A 17 -18.49 22.44 28.67
CA GLY A 17 -18.10 22.59 27.27
C GLY A 17 -16.60 22.39 27.06
N PHE A 18 -15.78 22.94 27.96
CA PHE A 18 -14.33 22.72 27.94
C PHE A 18 -13.96 21.26 28.17
N LEU A 19 -14.55 20.59 29.18
CA LEU A 19 -14.32 19.16 29.42
C LEU A 19 -14.71 18.29 28.22
N TYR A 20 -15.84 18.59 27.58
CA TYR A 20 -16.28 17.91 26.36
C TYR A 20 -15.26 18.05 25.23
N LEU A 21 -14.75 19.26 24.99
CA LEU A 21 -13.73 19.50 23.98
C LEU A 21 -12.37 18.88 24.33
N LEU A 22 -12.02 18.82 25.62
CA LEU A 22 -10.80 18.19 26.12
C LEU A 22 -10.83 16.66 25.99
N LEU A 23 -12.02 16.06 26.01
CA LEU A 23 -12.21 14.63 25.82
C LEU A 23 -11.56 14.14 24.51
N ILE A 24 -11.72 14.92 23.43
CA ILE A 24 -11.27 14.58 22.08
C ILE A 24 -9.74 14.35 22.02
N PRO A 25 -8.87 15.33 22.33
CA PRO A 25 -7.42 15.12 22.27
C PRO A 25 -6.91 14.12 23.30
N ILE A 26 -7.61 13.93 24.43
CA ILE A 26 -7.25 12.90 25.41
C ILE A 26 -7.44 11.51 24.81
N PHE A 27 -8.62 11.21 24.26
CA PHE A 27 -8.87 9.91 23.65
C PHE A 27 -8.02 9.70 22.40
N ALA A 28 -7.81 10.74 21.58
CA ALA A 28 -6.85 10.69 20.48
C ALA A 28 -5.44 10.27 20.93
N CYS A 29 -4.97 10.81 22.07
CA CYS A 29 -3.71 10.43 22.68
C CYS A 29 -3.73 8.95 23.11
N ILE A 30 -4.75 8.52 23.86
CA ILE A 30 -4.92 7.12 24.30
C ILE A 30 -4.90 6.16 23.11
N PHE A 31 -5.68 6.44 22.07
CA PHE A 31 -5.76 5.62 20.86
C PHE A 31 -4.42 5.54 20.12
N SER A 32 -3.62 6.60 20.15
CA SER A 32 -2.30 6.62 19.51
C SER A 32 -1.27 5.71 20.19
N TYR A 33 -1.49 5.34 21.46
CA TYR A 33 -0.64 4.41 22.21
C TYR A 33 -1.17 2.97 22.24
N LEU A 34 -2.33 2.70 21.62
CA LEU A 34 -2.84 1.33 21.53
C LEU A 34 -1.93 0.45 20.65
N PRO A 35 -1.96 -0.89 20.84
CA PRO A 35 -1.22 -1.81 20.00
C PRO A 35 -1.51 -1.59 18.50
N LYS A 36 -0.51 -1.87 17.66
CA LYS A 36 -0.66 -1.90 16.21
C LYS A 36 -1.87 -2.75 15.82
N TYR A 37 -2.55 -2.39 14.72
CA TYR A 37 -3.76 -3.08 14.23
C TYR A 37 -5.01 -2.97 15.11
N SER A 38 -5.04 -2.06 16.10
CA SER A 38 -6.25 -1.81 16.90
C SER A 38 -7.39 -1.13 16.11
N PHE A 39 -7.06 -0.50 14.98
CA PHE A 39 -7.98 0.21 14.11
C PHE A 39 -7.77 -0.18 12.63
N HIS A 40 -8.87 -0.21 11.88
CA HIS A 40 -8.90 -0.39 10.42
C HIS A 40 -9.42 0.88 9.76
N HIS A 41 -8.82 1.27 8.63
CA HIS A 41 -9.24 2.43 7.86
C HIS A 41 -9.67 2.02 6.44
N THR A 42 -10.96 2.17 6.14
CA THR A 42 -11.58 1.64 4.91
C THR A 42 -11.23 2.44 3.65
N THR A 43 -10.88 3.72 3.80
CA THR A 43 -10.57 4.63 2.67
C THR A 43 -9.08 4.92 2.51
N ILE A 44 -8.22 4.32 3.35
CA ILE A 44 -6.78 4.63 3.35
C ILE A 44 -6.11 4.34 2.01
N GLN A 45 -6.62 3.37 1.24
CA GLN A 45 -6.09 2.98 -0.06
C GLN A 45 -6.08 4.12 -1.09
N PHE A 46 -6.91 5.16 -0.88
CA PHE A 46 -6.97 6.33 -1.75
C PHE A 46 -6.04 7.46 -1.30
N GLU A 47 -5.34 7.29 -0.20
CA GLU A 47 -4.46 8.33 0.32
C GLU A 47 -3.10 8.33 -0.35
N LYS A 48 -2.52 9.54 -0.43
CA LYS A 48 -1.17 9.75 -0.95
C LYS A 48 -0.13 8.88 -0.24
N SER A 49 -0.28 8.65 1.06
CA SER A 49 0.65 7.82 1.84
C SER A 49 0.76 6.38 1.33
N VAL A 50 -0.36 5.77 0.95
CA VAL A 50 -0.39 4.41 0.37
C VAL A 50 0.23 4.41 -1.03
N PHE A 51 -0.04 5.46 -1.83
CA PHE A 51 0.62 5.66 -3.14
C PHE A 51 2.14 5.80 -3.00
N ASP A 52 2.62 6.57 -2.03
CA ASP A 52 4.05 6.77 -1.77
C ASP A 52 4.70 5.46 -1.28
N ALA A 53 4.03 4.69 -0.43
CA ALA A 53 4.47 3.37 0.01
C ALA A 53 4.55 2.38 -1.18
N ARG A 54 3.53 2.37 -2.05
CA ARG A 54 3.53 1.56 -3.29
C ARG A 54 4.71 1.89 -4.17
N ASN A 55 4.94 3.17 -4.46
CA ASN A 55 6.05 3.61 -5.31
C ASN A 55 7.40 3.26 -4.67
N THR A 56 7.53 3.42 -3.36
CA THR A 56 8.75 3.05 -2.62
C THR A 56 9.03 1.54 -2.68
N ALA A 57 8.01 0.70 -2.54
CA ALA A 57 8.13 -0.75 -2.66
C ALA A 57 8.46 -1.17 -4.10
N ARG A 58 7.78 -0.58 -5.09
CA ARG A 58 8.04 -0.79 -6.52
C ARG A 58 9.47 -0.43 -6.88
N ASP A 59 9.93 0.78 -6.54
CA ASP A 59 11.25 1.27 -6.92
C ASP A 59 12.37 0.46 -6.25
N ALA A 60 12.15 0.01 -5.02
CA ALA A 60 13.07 -0.89 -4.33
C ALA A 60 13.13 -2.27 -4.99
N THR A 61 11.99 -2.82 -5.40
CA THR A 61 11.91 -4.10 -6.12
C THR A 61 12.60 -3.99 -7.48
N LEU A 62 12.33 -2.92 -8.22
CA LEU A 62 12.98 -2.64 -9.50
C LEU A 62 14.50 -2.55 -9.34
N ALA A 63 14.99 -1.79 -8.35
CA ALA A 63 16.41 -1.65 -8.10
C ALA A 63 17.09 -3.00 -7.80
N ALA A 64 16.44 -3.90 -7.07
CA ALA A 64 16.97 -5.24 -6.81
C ALA A 64 17.00 -6.12 -8.07
N ILE A 65 15.95 -6.08 -8.90
CA ILE A 65 15.92 -6.79 -10.18
C ILE A 65 17.05 -6.28 -11.09
N GLN A 66 17.18 -4.96 -11.22
CA GLN A 66 18.22 -4.32 -12.03
C GLN A 66 19.62 -4.66 -11.52
N SER A 67 19.84 -4.64 -10.20
CA SER A 67 21.13 -4.99 -9.58
C SER A 67 21.47 -6.45 -9.84
N SER A 68 20.54 -7.37 -9.57
CA SER A 68 20.72 -8.81 -9.76
C SER A 68 21.02 -9.16 -11.21
N LEU A 69 20.30 -8.54 -12.16
CA LEU A 69 20.54 -8.74 -13.59
C LEU A 69 21.88 -8.14 -14.04
N SER A 70 22.22 -6.94 -13.55
CA SER A 70 23.51 -6.30 -13.89
C SER A 70 24.69 -7.12 -13.40
N GLU A 71 24.60 -7.67 -12.18
CA GLU A 71 25.63 -8.55 -11.62
C GLU A 71 25.78 -9.84 -12.43
N ARG A 72 24.66 -10.50 -12.77
CA ARG A 72 24.67 -11.71 -13.60
C ARG A 72 25.24 -11.49 -15.00
N LEU A 73 25.02 -10.31 -15.57
CA LEU A 73 25.55 -9.94 -16.88
C LEU A 73 26.96 -9.36 -16.81
N ASP A 74 27.61 -9.32 -15.63
CA ASP A 74 28.93 -8.70 -15.45
C ASP A 74 28.97 -7.25 -15.97
N GLY A 75 27.87 -6.52 -15.74
CA GLY A 75 27.64 -5.16 -16.23
C GLY A 75 27.43 -5.02 -17.74
N LYS A 76 27.41 -6.13 -18.50
CA LYS A 76 27.27 -6.11 -19.97
C LYS A 76 25.80 -5.94 -20.37
N ILE A 77 25.63 -5.40 -21.58
CA ILE A 77 24.32 -5.32 -22.25
C ILE A 77 23.98 -6.73 -22.74
N LEU A 78 22.75 -7.18 -22.50
CA LEU A 78 22.28 -8.45 -23.01
C LEU A 78 22.05 -8.33 -24.52
N GLU A 79 22.66 -9.22 -25.31
CA GLU A 79 22.46 -9.30 -26.76
C GLU A 79 21.77 -10.63 -27.12
N VAL A 80 20.59 -10.57 -27.74
CA VAL A 80 19.82 -11.74 -28.21
C VAL A 80 19.31 -11.45 -29.61
N ASP A 81 19.70 -12.26 -30.60
CA ASP A 81 19.27 -12.13 -32.01
C ASP A 81 19.47 -10.72 -32.61
N GLY A 82 20.54 -10.03 -32.21
CA GLY A 82 20.86 -8.66 -32.62
C GLY A 82 20.01 -7.58 -31.94
N PHE A 83 19.18 -7.94 -30.95
CA PHE A 83 18.57 -7.01 -30.02
C PHE A 83 19.44 -6.85 -28.78
N THR A 84 19.52 -5.63 -28.29
CA THR A 84 20.25 -5.28 -27.07
C THR A 84 19.27 -4.84 -25.99
N MET A 85 19.48 -5.28 -24.75
CA MET A 85 18.70 -4.88 -23.58
C MET A 85 19.63 -4.42 -22.46
N ASN A 86 19.41 -3.19 -22.01
CA ASN A 86 20.12 -2.60 -20.89
C ASN A 86 19.31 -2.83 -19.60
N PRO A 87 19.81 -3.56 -18.59
CA PRO A 87 19.08 -3.79 -17.34
C PRO A 87 18.64 -2.49 -16.66
N LYS A 88 19.36 -1.39 -16.83
CA LYS A 88 19.00 -0.08 -16.25
C LYS A 88 17.75 0.55 -16.89
N GLU A 89 17.36 0.08 -18.07
CA GLU A 89 16.16 0.55 -18.79
C GLU A 89 14.91 -0.28 -18.46
N LEU A 90 15.03 -1.24 -17.55
CA LEU A 90 13.88 -1.96 -16.99
C LEU A 90 13.02 -1.01 -16.16
N TYR A 91 11.71 -1.21 -16.20
CA TYR A 91 10.79 -0.54 -15.28
C TYR A 91 9.64 -1.48 -14.88
N LEU A 92 9.02 -1.17 -13.74
CA LEU A 92 7.86 -1.89 -13.24
C LEU A 92 6.59 -1.09 -13.48
N GLN A 93 5.58 -1.75 -14.03
CA GLN A 93 4.22 -1.26 -14.20
C GLN A 93 3.26 -2.12 -13.36
N ASP A 94 2.13 -1.52 -12.95
CA ASP A 94 1.04 -2.20 -12.24
C ASP A 94 1.49 -3.01 -11.00
N PHE A 95 2.45 -2.46 -10.24
CA PHE A 95 2.90 -3.06 -8.99
C PHE A 95 1.79 -3.02 -7.95
N ASP A 96 1.30 -4.20 -7.58
CA ASP A 96 0.25 -4.37 -6.60
C ASP A 96 0.53 -5.57 -5.68
N CYS A 97 -0.01 -5.55 -4.47
CA CYS A 97 0.12 -6.66 -3.54
C CYS A 97 -1.24 -7.07 -2.99
N GLU A 98 -1.51 -8.37 -2.98
CA GLU A 98 -2.75 -8.96 -2.46
C GLU A 98 -2.44 -10.23 -1.68
N GLY A 99 -2.92 -10.32 -0.44
CA GLY A 99 -2.70 -11.48 0.42
C GLY A 99 -1.21 -11.74 0.67
N SER A 100 -0.73 -12.93 0.29
CA SER A 100 0.68 -13.34 0.36
C SER A 100 1.47 -13.01 -0.92
N SER A 101 0.81 -12.55 -1.98
CA SER A 101 1.41 -12.32 -3.29
C SER A 101 1.59 -10.85 -3.63
N CYS A 102 2.63 -10.52 -4.39
CA CYS A 102 2.74 -9.25 -5.10
C CYS A 102 2.86 -9.50 -6.60
N LYS A 103 2.09 -8.76 -7.37
CA LYS A 103 2.03 -8.82 -8.83
C LYS A 103 2.64 -7.57 -9.41
N PHE A 104 3.38 -7.72 -10.50
CA PHE A 104 3.81 -6.57 -11.28
C PHE A 104 4.10 -6.98 -12.72
N MET A 105 4.07 -6.00 -13.61
CA MET A 105 4.51 -6.12 -14.98
C MET A 105 5.94 -5.56 -15.09
N LEU A 106 6.90 -6.44 -15.35
CA LEU A 106 8.27 -6.04 -15.67
C LEU A 106 8.37 -5.74 -17.16
N ILE A 107 8.76 -4.52 -17.51
CA ILE A 107 8.89 -4.11 -18.90
C ILE A 107 10.37 -3.91 -19.25
N ALA A 108 10.82 -4.60 -20.30
CA ALA A 108 12.16 -4.49 -20.85
C ALA A 108 12.12 -3.88 -22.25
N ASN A 109 12.99 -2.90 -22.49
CA ASN A 109 13.13 -2.25 -23.79
C ASN A 109 14.27 -2.92 -24.58
N PHE A 110 13.92 -3.65 -25.64
CA PHE A 110 14.90 -4.22 -26.56
C PHE A 110 15.15 -3.28 -27.74
N ARG A 111 16.42 -3.06 -28.11
CA ARG A 111 16.85 -2.19 -29.20
C ARG A 111 17.61 -2.98 -30.26
N ARG A 112 17.19 -2.91 -31.53
CA ARG A 112 17.90 -3.50 -32.68
C ARG A 112 18.10 -2.44 -33.74
N SER A 113 19.32 -1.89 -33.85
CA SER A 113 19.59 -0.69 -34.68
C SER A 113 18.85 0.56 -34.14
N PRO A 114 19.29 1.81 -34.34
CA PRO A 114 18.76 2.99 -33.63
C PRO A 114 17.27 3.34 -33.83
N GLN A 115 16.48 2.53 -34.54
CA GLN A 115 15.10 2.84 -34.94
C GLN A 115 14.03 1.91 -34.37
N TYR A 116 14.37 0.77 -33.77
CA TYR A 116 13.39 -0.21 -33.31
C TYR A 116 13.44 -0.44 -31.80
N HIS A 117 12.30 -0.20 -31.14
CA HIS A 117 12.06 -0.47 -29.73
C HIS A 117 10.91 -1.46 -29.59
N ILE A 118 11.14 -2.57 -28.88
CA ILE A 118 10.10 -3.54 -28.56
C ILE A 118 10.01 -3.64 -27.04
N PRO A 119 8.90 -3.18 -26.42
CA PRO A 119 8.66 -3.41 -25.01
C PRO A 119 8.21 -4.87 -24.82
N LEU A 120 8.90 -5.60 -23.94
CA LEU A 120 8.50 -6.94 -23.52
C LEU A 120 7.96 -6.85 -22.10
N ALA A 121 6.71 -7.25 -21.90
CA ALA A 121 6.05 -7.26 -20.60
C ALA A 121 6.03 -8.68 -20.02
N LEU A 122 6.38 -8.82 -18.74
CA LEU A 122 6.33 -10.08 -18.00
C LEU A 122 5.54 -9.87 -16.71
N GLU A 123 4.47 -10.64 -16.51
CA GLU A 123 3.76 -10.69 -15.23
C GLU A 123 4.52 -11.60 -14.26
N VAL A 124 4.83 -11.07 -13.07
CA VAL A 124 5.58 -11.78 -12.04
C VAL A 124 4.76 -11.85 -10.76
N ASP A 125 4.51 -13.06 -10.28
CA ASP A 125 3.90 -13.32 -8.98
C ASP A 125 4.99 -13.61 -7.94
N MET A 126 5.18 -12.70 -6.97
CA MET A 126 6.06 -12.90 -5.82
C MET A 126 5.28 -13.48 -4.63
N PHE A 127 5.61 -14.67 -4.14
CA PHE A 127 5.02 -15.25 -2.93
C PHE A 127 5.88 -14.98 -1.69
N THR A 128 5.28 -14.83 -0.50
CA THR A 128 6.03 -14.68 0.78
C THR A 128 6.89 -15.91 1.15
N PRO A 129 7.94 -15.73 1.97
CA PRO A 129 9.07 -16.67 2.03
C PRO A 129 8.77 -18.14 2.40
N PRO A 130 9.55 -19.10 1.86
CA PRO A 130 10.64 -18.86 0.90
C PRO A 130 10.08 -18.38 -0.45
N ILE A 131 10.56 -17.22 -0.92
CA ILE A 131 9.97 -16.46 -2.02
C ILE A 131 10.35 -17.20 -3.29
N THR A 132 9.48 -18.08 -3.78
CA THR A 132 9.61 -18.67 -5.11
C THR A 132 8.74 -17.84 -6.05
N PRO A 133 9.31 -16.99 -6.90
CA PRO A 133 8.52 -16.33 -7.93
C PRO A 133 8.01 -17.39 -8.90
N GLU A 134 6.69 -17.50 -9.05
CA GLU A 134 6.13 -18.21 -10.21
C GLU A 134 6.04 -17.19 -11.34
N THR A 135 6.92 -17.33 -12.33
CA THR A 135 6.87 -16.52 -13.54
C THR A 135 5.82 -17.10 -14.48
N ARG A 136 4.73 -16.36 -14.68
CA ARG A 136 3.77 -16.68 -15.74
C ARG A 136 4.18 -15.92 -17.00
N PHE A 137 4.61 -16.67 -18.02
CA PHE A 137 4.98 -16.08 -19.30
C PHE A 137 3.74 -15.80 -20.12
N GLU A 138 3.44 -14.53 -20.32
CA GLU A 138 2.47 -14.10 -21.31
C GLU A 138 3.19 -13.39 -22.45
N GLU A 139 3.31 -14.13 -23.54
CA GLU A 139 3.76 -13.56 -24.80
C GLU A 139 2.59 -12.74 -25.37
N PHE A 140 2.67 -11.43 -25.22
CA PHE A 140 1.71 -10.51 -25.83
C PHE A 140 1.97 -10.44 -27.33
N ASN A 141 1.33 -11.33 -28.09
CA ASN A 141 1.21 -11.16 -29.54
C ASN A 141 0.28 -9.97 -29.83
N PRO A 142 0.74 -8.94 -30.56
CA PRO A 142 -0.13 -7.87 -31.01
C PRO A 142 -1.11 -8.42 -32.07
N GLY A 143 -2.33 -8.78 -31.65
CA GLY A 143 -3.46 -9.15 -32.53
C GLY A 143 -3.79 -10.66 -32.60
N GLY A 144 -4.20 -11.27 -31.49
CA GLY A 144 -4.25 -12.72 -31.32
C GLY A 144 -5.31 -13.51 -32.10
N SER A 145 -5.21 -14.85 -32.00
CA SER A 145 -6.35 -15.75 -31.77
C SER A 145 -5.90 -17.11 -31.19
N ASN A 146 -6.29 -17.35 -29.93
CA ASN A 146 -6.46 -18.61 -29.16
C ASN A 146 -5.25 -19.48 -28.79
N LEU A 147 -5.08 -20.04 -27.56
CA LEU A 147 -5.68 -19.95 -26.20
C LEU A 147 -4.69 -20.70 -25.26
N ARG A 148 -4.38 -20.22 -24.04
CA ARG A 148 -5.14 -20.52 -22.80
C ARG A 148 -5.08 -19.35 -21.81
N GLN A 149 -6.25 -18.76 -21.60
CA GLN A 149 -6.72 -17.90 -20.51
C GLN A 149 -5.67 -17.16 -19.66
N VAL A 150 -5.32 -15.95 -20.10
CA VAL A 150 -5.29 -14.77 -19.24
C VAL A 150 -6.00 -13.61 -19.94
N SER A 151 -6.75 -12.85 -19.14
CA SER A 151 -7.70 -11.84 -19.55
C SER A 151 -6.97 -10.56 -19.98
N VAL A 152 -7.01 -10.23 -21.27
CA VAL A 152 -6.38 -9.03 -21.84
C VAL A 152 -7.29 -7.82 -21.68
N ILE A 153 -6.77 -6.73 -21.09
CA ILE A 153 -7.36 -5.38 -21.13
C ILE A 153 -6.97 -4.73 -22.47
N PRO A 154 -7.89 -4.22 -23.30
CA PRO A 154 -7.57 -3.69 -24.62
C PRO A 154 -6.99 -2.27 -24.54
N TRP A 155 -5.76 -2.09 -25.03
CA TRP A 155 -5.19 -0.78 -25.43
C TRP A 155 -5.39 -0.55 -26.94
N PRO A 156 -5.53 0.70 -27.41
CA PRO A 156 -6.17 0.99 -28.69
C PRO A 156 -5.33 0.54 -29.89
N GLN A 157 -5.96 -0.30 -30.71
CA GLN A 157 -5.45 -0.86 -31.95
C GLN A 157 -5.49 0.20 -33.06
N ASN A 158 -4.44 0.27 -33.89
CA ASN A 158 -4.55 0.39 -35.35
C ASN A 158 -3.20 0.38 -36.13
N SER A 159 -2.05 0.04 -35.53
CA SER A 159 -0.77 0.04 -36.27
C SER A 159 0.20 -1.14 -36.03
N LEU A 160 -0.16 -2.15 -35.23
CA LEU A 160 0.82 -3.14 -34.70
C LEU A 160 0.94 -4.47 -35.45
N LEU A 161 0.04 -4.79 -36.39
CA LEU A 161 -0.03 -6.13 -36.99
C LEU A 161 1.20 -6.55 -37.83
N GLN A 162 2.01 -5.60 -38.34
CA GLN A 162 3.22 -5.94 -39.11
C GLN A 162 4.50 -6.02 -38.26
N ILE A 163 4.48 -5.57 -37.01
CA ILE A 163 5.66 -5.58 -36.12
C ILE A 163 5.75 -6.92 -35.36
N ALA A 164 4.61 -7.56 -35.10
CA ALA A 164 4.50 -8.84 -34.40
C ALA A 164 5.36 -9.96 -35.00
N GLU A 165 5.42 -10.08 -36.34
CA GLU A 165 6.22 -11.12 -37.02
C GLU A 165 7.75 -10.90 -36.93
N ARG A 166 8.20 -9.74 -36.45
CA ARG A 166 9.64 -9.39 -36.33
C ARG A 166 10.12 -9.27 -34.89
N ALA A 167 9.25 -9.53 -33.91
CA ALA A 167 9.69 -9.64 -32.53
C ALA A 167 10.74 -10.75 -32.42
N PRO A 168 11.87 -10.51 -31.73
CA PRO A 168 12.82 -11.58 -31.46
C PRO A 168 12.10 -12.67 -30.69
N LYS A 169 12.29 -13.93 -31.08
CA LYS A 169 11.92 -15.07 -30.26
C LYS A 169 12.93 -15.15 -29.11
N VAL A 170 12.89 -14.16 -28.22
CA VAL A 170 13.73 -14.15 -27.03
C VAL A 170 13.26 -15.32 -26.20
N ASN A 171 14.06 -16.38 -26.15
CA ASN A 171 13.85 -17.40 -25.16
C ASN A 171 14.13 -16.74 -23.80
N LEU A 172 13.08 -16.26 -23.13
CA LEU A 172 13.16 -15.64 -21.81
C LEU A 172 13.76 -16.58 -20.77
N GLN A 173 13.84 -17.88 -21.04
CA GLN A 173 14.62 -18.82 -20.21
C GLN A 173 16.11 -18.48 -20.21
N ILE A 174 16.66 -17.84 -21.25
CA ILE A 174 18.05 -17.34 -21.26
C ILE A 174 18.23 -16.21 -20.22
N LEU A 175 17.20 -15.38 -20.05
CA LEU A 175 17.15 -14.35 -19.00
C LEU A 175 16.92 -14.95 -17.60
N LEU A 176 16.29 -16.13 -17.54
CA LEU A 176 15.79 -16.76 -16.32
C LEU A 176 16.48 -18.10 -16.00
N ASN A 177 17.66 -18.30 -16.60
CA ASN A 177 18.58 -19.43 -16.46
C ASN A 177 18.18 -20.71 -17.24
N GLU A 178 19.08 -21.15 -18.13
CA GLU A 178 18.94 -22.33 -19.01
C GLU A 178 19.19 -23.66 -18.27
N LYS A 179 19.70 -23.61 -17.03
CA LYS A 179 20.16 -24.79 -16.26
C LYS A 179 19.44 -25.05 -14.92
N THR A 180 18.57 -24.16 -14.47
CA THR A 180 17.73 -24.47 -13.31
C THR A 180 16.58 -25.35 -13.76
N ASP A 181 16.33 -26.40 -12.97
CA ASP A 181 15.10 -27.20 -13.06
C ASP A 181 13.92 -26.26 -13.35
N PRO A 182 13.11 -26.46 -14.40
CA PRO A 182 11.97 -25.60 -14.70
C PRO A 182 10.96 -25.49 -13.55
N GLN A 183 11.08 -26.32 -12.50
CA GLN A 183 10.34 -26.19 -11.25
C GLN A 183 10.97 -25.19 -10.24
N LEU A 184 12.25 -24.89 -10.34
CA LEU A 184 12.93 -23.84 -9.58
C LEU A 184 12.94 -22.56 -10.42
N GLY A 185 11.87 -21.77 -10.32
CA GLY A 185 11.82 -20.41 -10.86
C GLY A 185 13.06 -19.59 -10.43
N THR A 186 13.36 -18.55 -11.19
CA THR A 186 14.52 -17.69 -10.94
C THR A 186 14.42 -17.03 -9.57
N VAL A 187 15.17 -17.53 -8.60
CA VAL A 187 15.18 -16.93 -7.27
C VAL A 187 15.96 -15.61 -7.36
N PHE A 188 15.26 -14.50 -7.10
CA PHE A 188 15.87 -13.21 -6.83
C PHE A 188 15.97 -13.08 -5.31
N GLU A 189 17.18 -12.88 -4.79
CA GLU A 189 17.33 -12.62 -3.36
C GLU A 189 16.78 -11.22 -3.04
N ILE A 190 15.69 -11.19 -2.28
CA ILE A 190 15.10 -9.95 -1.79
C ILE A 190 15.74 -9.62 -0.45
N ASP A 191 16.50 -8.53 -0.38
CA ASP A 191 17.04 -8.00 0.88
C ASP A 191 15.87 -7.74 1.87
N ASN A 192 16.09 -8.04 3.16
CA ASN A 192 15.20 -7.73 4.27
C ASN A 192 14.68 -6.27 4.24
N LYS A 193 15.49 -5.33 3.73
CA LYS A 193 15.06 -3.92 3.55
C LYS A 193 13.93 -3.77 2.53
N ILE A 194 13.95 -4.54 1.45
CA ILE A 194 12.93 -4.53 0.41
C ILE A 194 11.69 -5.26 0.91
N GLU A 195 11.88 -6.40 1.58
CA GLU A 195 10.79 -7.12 2.23
C GLU A 195 10.03 -6.21 3.20
N TYR A 196 10.73 -5.40 4.01
CA TYR A 196 10.10 -4.43 4.88
C TYR A 196 9.24 -3.41 4.13
N LYS A 197 9.72 -2.86 2.99
CA LYS A 197 8.95 -1.91 2.16
C LYS A 197 7.72 -2.55 1.53
N ILE A 198 7.84 -3.78 1.03
CA ILE A 198 6.72 -4.54 0.47
C ILE A 198 5.67 -4.80 1.55
N ARG A 199 6.12 -5.23 2.74
CA ARG A 199 5.26 -5.48 3.90
C ARG A 199 4.55 -4.21 4.38
N ASP A 200 5.25 -3.08 4.42
CA ASP A 200 4.67 -1.79 4.79
C ASP A 200 3.57 -1.38 3.80
N TYR A 201 3.84 -1.47 2.49
CA TYR A 201 2.82 -1.24 1.46
C TYR A 201 1.61 -2.19 1.62
N LYS A 202 1.84 -3.47 1.90
CA LYS A 202 0.76 -4.45 2.14
C LYS A 202 -0.11 -4.08 3.32
N TYR A 203 0.48 -3.71 4.45
CA TYR A 203 -0.29 -3.28 5.62
C TYR A 203 -1.06 -1.98 5.36
N ALA A 204 -0.42 -1.03 4.69
CA ALA A 204 -1.04 0.23 4.29
C ALA A 204 -2.27 0.00 3.40
N LYS A 205 -2.13 -0.84 2.36
CA LYS A 205 -3.25 -1.22 1.47
C LYS A 205 -4.36 -1.96 2.21
N ALA A 206 -4.01 -2.81 3.18
CA ALA A 206 -4.97 -3.58 3.98
C ALA A 206 -5.71 -2.74 5.05
N GLY A 207 -5.57 -1.42 5.05
CA GLY A 207 -6.31 -0.57 5.98
C GLY A 207 -5.66 -0.40 7.34
N PHE A 208 -4.39 -0.77 7.52
CA PHE A 208 -3.71 -0.71 8.81
C PHE A 208 -2.74 0.48 8.89
N PRO A 209 -3.14 1.60 9.51
CA PRO A 209 -2.37 2.84 9.51
C PRO A 209 -1.16 2.84 10.46
N SER A 210 -0.93 1.78 11.24
CA SER A 210 -0.04 1.82 12.42
C SER A 210 1.44 2.04 12.13
N GLU A 211 1.86 2.06 10.86
CA GLU A 211 3.23 2.44 10.45
C GLU A 211 3.28 3.75 9.63
N ILE A 212 2.12 4.31 9.29
CA ILE A 212 2.02 5.51 8.45
C ILE A 212 2.12 6.76 9.33
N GLN A 213 2.89 7.75 8.87
CA GLN A 213 3.02 9.06 9.48
C GLN A 213 1.64 9.67 9.81
N ASN A 214 1.58 10.45 10.90
CA ASN A 214 0.39 11.15 11.42
C ASN A 214 -0.66 10.29 12.15
N SER A 215 -0.23 9.24 12.87
CA SER A 215 -1.12 8.41 13.70
C SER A 215 -1.98 9.25 14.66
N PHE A 216 -1.41 10.24 15.33
CA PHE A 216 -2.14 11.11 16.26
C PHE A 216 -3.25 11.93 15.57
N LEU A 217 -2.94 12.60 14.45
CA LEU A 217 -3.95 13.42 13.76
C LEU A 217 -5.12 12.58 13.24
N ARG A 218 -4.85 11.34 12.80
CA ARG A 218 -5.91 10.38 12.45
C ARG A 218 -6.76 9.99 13.64
N MET A 219 -6.12 9.70 14.78
CA MET A 219 -6.85 9.36 16.01
C MET A 219 -7.62 10.57 16.56
N LEU A 220 -7.13 11.79 16.34
CA LEU A 220 -7.83 13.03 16.67
C LEU A 220 -9.08 13.21 15.80
N TYR A 221 -8.95 13.01 14.50
CA TYR A 221 -10.09 12.99 13.58
C TYR A 221 -11.10 11.90 13.93
N PHE A 222 -10.63 10.68 14.23
CA PHE A 222 -11.47 9.56 14.65
C PHE A 222 -12.22 9.89 15.94
N SER A 223 -11.54 10.38 16.97
CA SER A 223 -12.13 10.78 18.25
C SER A 223 -13.19 11.89 18.07
N ALA A 224 -12.86 12.95 17.32
CA ALA A 224 -13.78 14.04 17.05
C ALA A 224 -15.04 13.57 16.30
N SER A 225 -14.86 12.72 15.28
CA SER A 225 -15.99 12.17 14.53
C SER A 225 -16.81 11.18 15.36
N ASN A 226 -16.18 10.33 16.17
CA ASN A 226 -16.86 9.34 17.00
C ASN A 226 -17.78 9.96 18.06
N VAL A 227 -17.34 11.05 18.70
CA VAL A 227 -18.17 11.76 19.70
C VAL A 227 -19.37 12.48 19.06
N THR A 228 -19.29 12.84 17.77
CA THR A 228 -20.31 13.68 17.11
C THR A 228 -21.26 12.92 16.18
N LEU A 229 -20.72 12.10 15.27
CA LEU A 229 -21.45 11.52 14.14
C LEU A 229 -21.16 10.03 13.90
N GLY A 230 -19.93 9.57 14.16
CA GLY A 230 -19.47 8.22 13.87
C GLY A 230 -19.40 7.94 12.36
N LEU A 231 -18.46 8.56 11.63
CA LEU A 231 -18.38 8.47 10.16
C LEU A 231 -18.08 7.05 9.63
N GLY A 232 -17.47 6.18 10.44
CA GLY A 232 -17.26 4.76 10.11
C GLY A 232 -16.12 4.48 9.12
N ASP A 233 -15.31 5.48 8.78
CA ASP A 233 -14.13 5.32 7.92
C ASP A 233 -12.91 4.77 8.66
N ILE A 234 -12.83 5.00 9.97
CA ILE A 234 -11.91 4.35 10.91
C ILE A 234 -12.74 3.52 11.90
N LEU A 235 -12.40 2.24 12.06
CA LEU A 235 -13.16 1.28 12.84
C LEU A 235 -12.28 0.59 13.90
N PRO A 236 -12.74 0.48 15.17
CA PRO A 236 -12.04 -0.29 16.18
C PRO A 236 -12.20 -1.80 15.92
N ILE A 237 -11.08 -2.52 15.81
CA ILE A 237 -11.09 -3.96 15.51
C ILE A 237 -10.94 -4.78 16.79
N THR A 238 -10.10 -4.34 17.73
CA THR A 238 -9.78 -5.08 18.95
C THR A 238 -10.80 -4.79 20.04
N ASP A 239 -10.99 -5.74 20.97
CA ASP A 239 -11.97 -5.57 22.05
C ASP A 239 -11.62 -4.39 22.96
N LEU A 240 -10.32 -4.15 23.20
CA LEU A 240 -9.86 -3.00 23.96
C LEU A 240 -10.19 -1.68 23.25
N SER A 241 -9.95 -1.56 21.94
CA SER A 241 -10.27 -0.32 21.22
C SER A 241 -11.78 -0.09 21.17
N ARG A 242 -12.58 -1.14 20.97
CA ARG A 242 -14.05 -1.07 21.04
C ARG A 242 -14.55 -0.59 22.39
N PHE A 243 -13.99 -1.12 23.48
CA PHE A 243 -14.36 -0.71 24.82
C PHE A 243 -14.01 0.77 25.11
N LEU A 244 -12.84 1.23 24.67
CA LEU A 244 -12.43 2.62 24.85
C LEU A 244 -13.29 3.59 24.01
N VAL A 245 -13.62 3.22 22.78
CA VAL A 245 -14.53 3.96 21.90
C VAL A 245 -15.92 4.07 22.54
N LEU A 246 -16.45 2.96 23.09
CA LEU A 246 -17.71 2.97 23.83
C LEU A 246 -17.65 3.95 25.03
N THR A 247 -16.56 3.90 25.78
CA THR A 247 -16.34 4.77 26.96
C THR A 247 -16.28 6.24 26.56
N GLU A 248 -15.58 6.56 25.47
CA GLU A 248 -15.52 7.90 24.89
C GLU A 248 -16.91 8.40 24.52
N THR A 249 -17.68 7.62 23.75
CA THR A 249 -19.02 7.98 23.30
C THR A 249 -19.97 8.24 24.47
N ILE A 250 -19.99 7.35 25.48
CA ILE A 250 -20.83 7.52 26.68
C ILE A 250 -20.41 8.78 27.45
N SER A 251 -19.10 9.00 27.64
CA SER A 251 -18.59 10.18 28.34
C SER A 251 -18.95 11.47 27.60
N GLY A 252 -18.83 11.49 26.26
CA GLY A 252 -19.24 12.62 25.43
C GLY A 252 -20.71 12.94 25.57
N MET A 253 -21.59 11.93 25.49
CA MET A 253 -23.05 12.09 25.66
C MET A 253 -23.42 12.63 27.05
N ILE A 254 -22.76 12.17 28.11
CA ILE A 254 -22.99 12.67 29.47
C ILE A 254 -22.55 14.14 29.56
N LEU A 255 -21.36 14.48 29.07
CA LEU A 255 -20.81 15.84 29.16
C LEU A 255 -21.63 16.85 28.37
N ILE A 256 -22.11 16.52 27.17
CA ILE A 256 -22.97 17.42 26.39
C ILE A 256 -24.35 17.60 27.04
N GLY A 257 -24.90 16.55 27.66
CA GLY A 257 -26.14 16.65 28.45
C GLY A 257 -25.99 17.57 29.66
N LEU A 258 -24.88 17.42 30.41
CA LEU A 258 -24.57 18.31 31.54
C LEU A 258 -24.34 19.76 31.09
N PHE A 259 -23.69 19.95 29.94
CA PHE A 259 -23.53 21.27 29.32
C PHE A 259 -24.89 21.92 29.07
N PHE A 260 -25.83 21.22 28.41
CA PHE A 260 -27.16 21.76 28.16
C PHE A 260 -27.94 22.02 29.46
N ASN A 261 -27.87 21.13 30.44
CA ASN A 261 -28.52 21.32 31.73
C ASN A 261 -27.98 22.57 32.48
N SER A 262 -26.67 22.81 32.40
CA SER A 262 -26.07 23.99 33.02
C SER A 262 -26.47 25.30 32.32
N LEU A 263 -26.76 25.26 31.01
CA LEU A 263 -27.28 26.42 30.26
C LEU A 263 -28.71 26.77 30.67
N THR A 264 -29.55 25.78 30.93
CA THR A 264 -30.97 26.00 31.30
C THR A 264 -31.14 26.46 32.73
N THR A 265 -30.24 26.07 33.64
CA THR A 265 -30.35 26.37 35.09
C THR A 265 -30.03 27.85 35.42
N LYS A 266 -29.42 28.61 34.52
CA LYS A 266 -28.91 29.96 34.77
C LYS A 266 -29.95 31.10 34.70
N LYS A 267 -31.25 30.81 34.81
CA LYS A 267 -32.31 31.74 34.38
C LYS A 267 -33.20 32.36 35.47
N ASP A 268 -32.91 32.16 36.75
CA ASP A 268 -33.57 32.85 37.88
C ASP A 268 -32.53 33.41 38.85
#